data_AF-A0A9R1ALD1-F1
#
_entry.id   AF-A0A9R1ALD1-F1
#
_cell.length_a   1.000
_cell.length_b   1.000
_cell.length_c   1.000
_cell.angle_alpha   90.00
_cell.angle_beta   90.00
_cell.angle_gamma   90.00
#
_symmetry.space_group_name_H-M   'P 1'
#
loop_
_entity.id
_entity.type
_entity.pdbx_description
1 polymer ?
#
loop_
_entity_poly.entity_id
_entity_poly.type
_entity_poly.pdbx_seq_one_letter_code
_entity_poly.pdbx_strand_id
1 'polypeptide(L)'
;MAAAPPPKADELQPHPPKEQLPSVSFCITSPPPWPEAVILGFQHFIVMLGTTVIIPSALVPQMGGGNEEKARVIQTLLFVAGINTLLQTFFGSRLPVVMGGSYTFVAPTISIILAGRYDNETDPHEKFLRTMRGTQGALIIASTIQIILGFSGLWRNVVKLLSPLSAVPLVSLVGFGLYELGFPAVAKCVEIGLPELILMVAFSQYLPHVLHSGKGVFGRFSVLFTVSIVWLYAYILTISGAYKNAKLKTQAHCRVDRSGLIGGAPWISVPYPFQWGAPTFDAGECFAMMMTSFIAIVEVDWSLHCCFKVCKCDDDTSVDRQSGNWLAGHRYLA
;
A
#
# COMPACT_ATOMS: atom_id res chain seq x y z
N MET A 1 67.32 11.94 -3.68
CA MET A 1 66.13 11.40 -4.38
C MET A 1 65.77 10.09 -3.73
N ALA A 2 64.82 10.10 -2.80
CA ALA A 2 64.29 8.89 -2.17
C ALA A 2 62.84 8.72 -2.65
N ALA A 3 62.57 7.59 -3.30
CA ALA A 3 61.27 7.27 -3.90
C ALA A 3 60.23 7.00 -2.80
N ALA A 4 59.05 7.62 -2.93
CA ALA A 4 57.90 7.34 -2.08
C ALA A 4 57.30 5.96 -2.44
N PRO A 5 56.82 5.17 -1.45
CA PRO A 5 56.16 3.89 -1.72
C PRO A 5 54.77 4.11 -2.35
N PRO A 6 54.28 3.18 -3.17
CA PRO A 6 52.99 3.33 -3.85
C PRO A 6 51.83 3.29 -2.84
N PRO A 7 50.78 4.13 -3.01
CA PRO A 7 49.60 4.07 -2.16
C PRO A 7 48.87 2.74 -2.39
N LYS A 8 48.57 2.03 -1.29
CA LYS A 8 47.75 0.83 -1.28
C LYS A 8 46.36 1.18 -1.83
N ALA A 9 45.88 0.40 -2.78
CA ALA A 9 44.49 0.41 -3.19
C ALA A 9 43.66 -0.08 -2.00
N ASP A 10 43.03 0.83 -1.27
CA ASP A 10 41.91 0.49 -0.39
C ASP A 10 40.76 0.06 -1.30
N GLU A 11 40.64 -1.25 -1.46
CA GLU A 11 39.43 -1.90 -1.95
C GLU A 11 38.27 -1.38 -1.10
N LEU A 12 37.26 -0.79 -1.74
CA LEU A 12 36.05 -0.27 -1.12
C LEU A 12 35.27 -1.43 -0.46
N GLN A 13 35.73 -1.88 0.70
CA GLN A 13 35.02 -2.86 1.50
C GLN A 13 33.79 -2.16 2.09
N PRO A 14 32.57 -2.70 1.90
CA PRO A 14 31.39 -2.20 2.56
C PRO A 14 31.66 -2.19 4.07
N HIS A 15 31.62 -1.01 4.69
CA HIS A 15 31.76 -0.89 6.13
C HIS A 15 30.73 -1.83 6.79
N PRO A 16 31.15 -2.73 7.70
CA PRO A 16 30.21 -3.57 8.41
C PRO A 16 29.35 -2.66 9.30
N PRO A 17 28.01 -2.66 9.15
CA PRO A 17 27.14 -1.78 9.93
C PRO A 17 27.24 -2.18 11.41
N LYS A 18 27.82 -1.28 12.23
CA LYS A 18 27.97 -1.49 13.67
C LYS A 18 26.79 -0.83 14.36
N GLU A 19 25.86 -1.67 14.82
CA GLU A 19 24.54 -1.35 15.40
C GLU A 19 23.39 -1.28 14.38
N GLN A 20 23.10 -2.45 13.82
CA GLN A 20 21.82 -2.76 13.23
C GLN A 20 20.85 -3.18 14.35
N LEU A 21 19.61 -2.66 14.35
CA LEU A 21 18.54 -3.22 15.20
C LEU A 21 18.55 -4.75 15.02
N PRO A 22 18.51 -5.56 16.09
CA PRO A 22 18.74 -7.02 16.01
C PRO A 22 17.76 -7.78 15.09
N SER A 23 16.70 -7.13 14.59
CA SER A 23 15.72 -7.66 13.65
C SER A 23 15.85 -7.16 12.21
N VAL A 24 16.68 -6.15 11.92
CA VAL A 24 16.87 -5.62 10.56
C VAL A 24 18.04 -6.37 9.93
N SER A 25 17.88 -6.81 8.69
CA SER A 25 18.89 -7.65 8.00
C SER A 25 19.67 -6.91 6.92
N PHE A 26 19.08 -5.87 6.32
CA PHE A 26 19.71 -5.06 5.29
C PHE A 26 19.50 -3.57 5.59
N CYS A 27 20.56 -2.79 5.41
CA CYS A 27 20.51 -1.33 5.48
C CYS A 27 20.05 -0.76 4.13
N ILE A 28 19.55 0.47 4.11
CA ILE A 28 19.10 1.14 2.87
C ILE A 28 20.18 1.12 1.78
N THR A 29 21.44 1.30 2.17
CA THR A 29 22.60 1.37 1.26
C THR A 29 23.22 0.01 0.94
N SER A 30 22.77 -1.07 1.58
CA SER A 30 23.33 -2.41 1.45
C SER A 30 22.28 -3.36 0.89
N PRO A 31 22.09 -3.39 -0.45
CA PRO A 31 21.06 -4.24 -1.05
C PRO A 31 21.40 -5.73 -0.86
N PRO A 32 20.38 -6.58 -0.67
CA PRO A 32 20.57 -8.03 -0.68
C PRO A 32 21.07 -8.52 -2.05
N PRO A 33 21.58 -9.76 -2.13
CA PRO A 33 21.86 -10.41 -3.41
C PRO A 33 20.66 -10.30 -4.36
N TRP A 34 20.93 -10.06 -5.65
CA TRP A 34 19.88 -9.77 -6.64
C TRP A 34 18.71 -10.79 -6.66
N PRO A 35 18.94 -12.11 -6.55
CA PRO A 35 17.84 -13.08 -6.47
C PRO A 35 16.96 -12.91 -5.24
N GLU A 36 17.56 -12.63 -4.08
CA GLU A 36 16.81 -12.37 -2.84
C GLU A 36 16.05 -11.04 -2.94
N ALA A 37 16.65 -10.01 -3.55
CA ALA A 37 16.00 -8.73 -3.82
C ALA A 37 14.74 -8.88 -4.68
N VAL A 38 14.80 -9.69 -5.75
CA VAL A 38 13.66 -9.94 -6.64
C VAL A 38 12.52 -10.63 -5.90
N ILE A 39 12.82 -11.65 -5.08
CA ILE A 39 11.79 -12.38 -4.32
C ILE A 39 11.16 -11.48 -3.24
N LEU A 40 11.97 -10.69 -2.53
CA LEU A 40 11.47 -9.73 -1.53
C LEU A 40 10.63 -8.62 -2.18
N GLY A 41 11.03 -8.13 -3.35
CA GLY A 41 10.24 -7.19 -4.14
C GLY A 41 8.89 -7.77 -4.55
N PHE A 42 8.87 -9.03 -4.99
CA PHE A 42 7.64 -9.74 -5.30
C PHE A 42 6.73 -9.91 -4.06
N GLN A 43 7.31 -10.17 -2.89
CA GLN A 43 6.55 -10.21 -1.64
C GLN A 43 5.90 -8.85 -1.31
N HIS A 44 6.63 -7.73 -1.45
CA HIS A 44 6.06 -6.40 -1.26
C HIS A 44 4.91 -6.13 -2.23
N PHE A 45 5.03 -6.58 -3.47
CA PHE A 45 3.95 -6.50 -4.45
C PHE A 45 2.70 -7.28 -4.01
N ILE A 46 2.83 -8.53 -3.54
CA ILE A 46 1.69 -9.32 -3.05
C ILE A 46 1.01 -8.66 -1.86
N VAL A 47 1.78 -8.14 -0.90
CA VAL A 47 1.23 -7.47 0.29
C VAL A 47 0.43 -6.21 -0.11
N MET A 48 0.95 -5.43 -1.05
CA MET A 48 0.29 -4.21 -1.54
C MET A 48 -0.90 -4.50 -2.46
N LEU A 49 -0.90 -5.63 -3.16
CA LEU A 49 -2.00 -6.06 -4.01
C LEU A 49 -3.30 -6.17 -3.21
N GLY A 50 -3.25 -6.68 -1.98
CA GLY A 50 -4.44 -6.86 -1.14
C GLY A 50 -5.20 -5.56 -0.91
N THR A 51 -4.51 -4.53 -0.41
CA THR A 51 -5.11 -3.21 -0.14
C THR A 51 -5.48 -2.45 -1.42
N THR A 52 -4.74 -2.65 -2.51
CA THR A 52 -5.04 -2.00 -3.79
C THR A 52 -6.26 -2.60 -4.48
N VAL A 53 -6.51 -3.90 -4.32
CA VAL A 53 -7.66 -4.59 -4.92
C VAL A 53 -8.93 -4.42 -4.08
N ILE A 54 -8.80 -4.36 -2.75
CA ILE A 54 -9.98 -4.29 -1.86
C ILE A 54 -10.74 -2.98 -2.02
N ILE A 55 -10.04 -1.85 -2.22
CA ILE A 55 -10.65 -0.52 -2.35
C ILE A 55 -11.58 -0.44 -3.58
N PRO A 56 -11.12 -0.70 -4.82
CA PRO A 56 -12.01 -0.74 -5.99
C PRO A 56 -13.08 -1.84 -5.90
N SER A 57 -12.75 -2.99 -5.29
CA SER A 57 -13.71 -4.07 -5.12
C SER A 57 -14.90 -3.66 -4.23
N ALA A 58 -14.69 -2.72 -3.30
CA ALA A 58 -15.73 -2.16 -2.47
C ALA A 58 -16.46 -0.99 -3.14
N LEU A 59 -15.74 -0.12 -3.84
CA LEU A 59 -16.29 1.13 -4.39
C LEU A 59 -16.98 0.97 -5.75
N VAL A 60 -16.36 0.25 -6.70
CA VAL A 60 -16.84 0.19 -8.09
C VAL A 60 -18.26 -0.40 -8.22
N PRO A 61 -18.63 -1.48 -7.50
CA PRO A 61 -20.00 -1.99 -7.55
C PRO A 61 -21.04 -0.99 -7.04
N GLN A 62 -20.68 -0.12 -6.09
CA GLN A 62 -21.59 0.90 -5.57
C GLN A 62 -21.79 2.07 -6.55
N MET A 63 -20.81 2.31 -7.42
CA MET A 63 -20.89 3.29 -8.51
C MET A 63 -21.72 2.83 -9.70
N GLY A 64 -22.14 1.55 -9.73
CA GLY A 64 -22.81 0.94 -10.89
C GLY A 64 -21.87 0.26 -11.88
N GLY A 65 -20.57 0.18 -11.58
CA GLY A 65 -19.58 -0.49 -12.43
C GLY A 65 -19.62 -2.01 -12.30
N GLY A 66 -19.41 -2.71 -13.42
CA GLY A 66 -19.31 -4.16 -13.50
C GLY A 66 -17.89 -4.68 -13.28
N ASN A 67 -17.63 -5.90 -13.77
CA ASN A 67 -16.32 -6.54 -13.65
C ASN A 67 -15.26 -5.87 -14.55
N GLU A 68 -15.66 -5.35 -15.70
CA GLU A 68 -14.76 -4.63 -16.62
C GLU A 68 -14.26 -3.33 -15.99
N GLU A 69 -15.18 -2.48 -15.52
CA GLU A 69 -14.85 -1.21 -14.87
C GLU A 69 -14.00 -1.45 -13.63
N LYS A 70 -14.34 -2.48 -12.85
CA LYS A 70 -13.58 -2.89 -11.66
C LYS A 70 -12.15 -3.28 -12.03
N ALA A 71 -11.97 -4.11 -13.05
CA ALA A 71 -10.66 -4.51 -13.53
C ALA A 71 -9.84 -3.30 -14.02
N ARG A 72 -10.48 -2.40 -14.77
CA ARG A 72 -9.86 -1.17 -15.29
C ARG A 72 -9.38 -0.23 -14.16
N VAL A 73 -10.18 -0.07 -13.10
CA VAL A 73 -9.80 0.73 -11.92
C VAL A 73 -8.65 0.06 -11.16
N ILE A 74 -8.68 -1.26 -10.93
CA ILE A 74 -7.59 -2.00 -10.26
C ILE A 74 -6.28 -1.84 -11.03
N GLN A 75 -6.31 -2.04 -12.34
CA GLN A 75 -5.13 -1.90 -13.20
C GLN A 75 -4.56 -0.48 -13.16
N THR A 76 -5.42 0.53 -13.20
CA THR A 76 -5.01 1.93 -13.11
C THR A 76 -4.36 2.24 -11.77
N LEU A 77 -4.95 1.80 -10.66
CA LEU A 77 -4.38 2.01 -9.33
C LEU A 77 -3.02 1.32 -9.17
N LEU A 78 -2.88 0.07 -9.63
CA LEU A 78 -1.60 -0.66 -9.56
C LEU A 78 -0.51 0.02 -10.40
N PHE A 79 -0.85 0.45 -11.61
CA PHE A 79 0.10 1.13 -12.49
C PHE A 79 0.56 2.47 -11.92
N VAL A 80 -0.38 3.29 -11.46
CA VAL A 80 -0.08 4.61 -10.86
C VAL A 80 0.66 4.44 -9.52
N ALA A 81 0.30 3.46 -8.70
CA ALA A 81 1.04 3.11 -7.48
C ALA A 81 2.50 2.73 -7.78
N GLY A 82 2.74 1.98 -8.86
CA GLY A 82 4.09 1.65 -9.34
C GLY A 82 4.88 2.89 -9.73
N ILE A 83 4.30 3.77 -10.56
CA ILE A 83 4.94 5.05 -10.95
C ILE A 83 5.24 5.91 -9.71
N ASN A 84 4.28 6.08 -8.81
CA ASN A 84 4.44 6.88 -7.59
C ASN A 84 5.52 6.29 -6.67
N THR A 85 5.62 4.97 -6.56
CA THR A 85 6.68 4.31 -5.79
C THR A 85 8.06 4.53 -6.42
N LEU A 86 8.17 4.50 -7.75
CA LEU A 86 9.43 4.82 -8.45
C LEU A 86 9.79 6.30 -8.23
N LEU A 87 8.83 7.21 -8.36
CA LEU A 87 9.07 8.64 -8.09
C LEU A 87 9.50 8.88 -6.64
N GLN A 88 8.87 8.20 -5.67
CA GLN A 88 9.22 8.27 -4.25
C GLN A 88 10.64 7.78 -3.97
N THR A 89 11.08 6.72 -4.65
CA THR A 89 12.40 6.13 -4.43
C THR A 89 13.51 6.86 -5.20
N PHE A 90 13.24 7.44 -6.37
CA PHE A 90 14.25 8.19 -7.15
C PHE A 90 14.36 9.66 -6.74
N PHE A 91 13.23 10.38 -6.69
CA PHE A 91 13.18 11.82 -6.49
C PHE A 91 12.67 12.23 -5.10
N GLY A 92 11.83 11.39 -4.48
CA GLY A 92 11.26 11.64 -3.16
C GLY A 92 12.27 11.42 -2.03
N SER A 93 11.80 10.84 -0.92
CA SER A 93 12.63 10.63 0.27
C SER A 93 13.73 9.58 0.12
N ARG A 94 13.73 8.82 -1.00
CA ARG A 94 14.65 7.68 -1.25
C ARG A 94 14.58 6.58 -0.20
N LEU A 95 13.50 6.58 0.60
CA LEU A 95 13.21 5.52 1.56
C LEU A 95 12.46 4.38 0.87
N PRO A 96 12.62 3.12 1.33
CA PRO A 96 11.93 1.96 0.78
C PRO A 96 10.46 1.94 1.26
N VAL A 97 9.66 2.88 0.73
CA VAL A 97 8.22 3.00 1.01
C VAL A 97 7.44 2.76 -0.27
N VAL A 98 6.46 1.85 -0.20
CA VAL A 98 5.58 1.57 -1.34
C VAL A 98 4.36 2.49 -1.26
N MET A 99 4.12 3.21 -2.35
CA MET A 99 2.98 4.11 -2.47
C MET A 99 1.74 3.32 -2.95
N GLY A 100 0.58 3.61 -2.36
CA GLY A 100 -0.68 2.95 -2.72
C GLY A 100 -1.90 3.81 -2.40
N GLY A 101 -3.09 3.28 -2.64
CA GLY A 101 -4.34 3.96 -2.24
C GLY A 101 -4.52 3.94 -0.72
N SER A 102 -4.78 5.10 -0.11
CA SER A 102 -5.10 5.18 1.33
C SER A 102 -6.58 4.90 1.58
N TYR A 103 -6.85 4.13 2.63
CA TYR A 103 -8.21 3.84 3.10
C TYR A 103 -8.96 5.11 3.53
N THR A 104 -8.25 6.17 3.93
CA THR A 104 -8.85 7.44 4.37
C THR A 104 -9.74 8.06 3.28
N PHE A 105 -9.45 7.79 2.01
CA PHE A 105 -10.24 8.25 0.85
C PHE A 105 -11.47 7.39 0.55
N VAL A 106 -11.64 6.22 1.18
CA VAL A 106 -12.81 5.36 0.94
C VAL A 106 -14.08 6.02 1.44
N ALA A 107 -14.09 6.53 2.68
CA ALA A 107 -15.24 7.18 3.29
C ALA A 107 -15.76 8.41 2.49
N PRO A 108 -14.93 9.42 2.14
CA PRO A 108 -15.39 10.54 1.32
C PRO A 108 -15.80 10.06 -0.08
N THR A 109 -15.16 9.05 -0.66
CA THR A 109 -15.58 8.51 -1.95
C THR A 109 -16.98 7.89 -1.86
N ILE A 110 -17.29 7.11 -0.81
CA ILE A 110 -18.65 6.60 -0.58
C ILE A 110 -19.66 7.75 -0.44
N SER A 111 -19.29 8.82 0.26
CA SER A 111 -20.15 10.02 0.35
C SER A 111 -20.41 10.66 -1.02
N ILE A 112 -19.44 10.65 -1.93
CA ILE A 112 -19.62 11.12 -3.32
C ILE A 112 -20.54 10.17 -4.09
N ILE A 113 -20.31 8.85 -3.99
CA ILE A 113 -21.13 7.83 -4.67
C ILE A 113 -22.61 7.95 -4.28
N LEU A 114 -22.88 8.21 -3.01
CA LEU A 114 -24.24 8.33 -2.46
C LEU A 114 -24.84 9.73 -2.61
N ALA A 115 -24.14 10.68 -3.25
CA ALA A 115 -24.69 12.00 -3.49
C ALA A 115 -25.90 11.90 -4.43
N GLY A 116 -27.03 12.49 -4.02
CA GLY A 116 -28.29 12.44 -4.78
C GLY A 116 -28.22 13.01 -6.21
N ARG A 117 -27.14 13.72 -6.55
CA ARG A 117 -26.86 14.21 -7.91
C ARG A 117 -26.57 13.09 -8.92
N TYR A 118 -26.16 11.91 -8.46
CA TYR A 118 -25.91 10.73 -9.29
C TYR A 118 -27.08 9.72 -9.27
N ASP A 119 -28.18 10.05 -8.59
CA ASP A 119 -29.32 9.14 -8.41
C ASP A 119 -30.30 9.18 -9.59
N ASN A 120 -30.26 10.25 -10.39
CA ASN A 120 -31.18 10.47 -11.50
C ASN A 120 -30.77 9.76 -12.80
N GLU A 121 -29.61 9.09 -12.82
CA GLU A 121 -29.12 8.35 -13.98
C GLU A 121 -29.63 6.90 -13.97
N THR A 122 -30.37 6.53 -15.03
CA THR A 122 -30.94 5.19 -15.20
C THR A 122 -29.94 4.16 -15.72
N ASP A 123 -28.86 4.59 -16.39
CA ASP A 123 -27.81 3.72 -16.91
C ASP A 123 -26.66 3.55 -15.88
N PRO A 124 -26.38 2.32 -15.40
CA PRO A 124 -25.29 2.05 -14.45
C PRO A 124 -23.91 2.45 -14.95
N HIS A 125 -23.64 2.34 -16.24
CA HIS A 125 -22.34 2.67 -16.81
C HIS A 125 -22.10 4.19 -16.83
N GLU A 126 -23.10 4.98 -17.26
CA GLU A 126 -22.99 6.44 -17.20
C GLU A 126 -22.90 6.94 -15.75
N LYS A 127 -23.65 6.33 -14.82
CA LYS A 127 -23.53 6.63 -13.39
C LYS A 127 -22.09 6.41 -12.88
N PHE A 128 -21.47 5.30 -13.27
CA PHE A 128 -20.08 5.01 -12.93
C PHE A 128 -19.12 6.07 -13.49
N LEU A 129 -19.21 6.40 -14.78
CA LEU A 129 -18.36 7.40 -15.41
C LEU A 129 -18.51 8.77 -14.77
N ARG A 130 -19.75 9.21 -14.51
CA ARG A 130 -20.03 10.50 -13.89
C ARG A 130 -19.49 10.58 -12.47
N THR A 131 -19.66 9.52 -11.68
CA THR A 131 -19.13 9.44 -10.31
C THR A 131 -17.60 9.45 -10.29
N MET A 132 -16.97 8.74 -11.25
CA MET A 132 -15.52 8.74 -11.41
C MET A 132 -14.96 10.12 -11.80
N ARG A 133 -15.67 10.87 -12.66
CA ARG A 133 -15.30 12.25 -13.03
C ARG A 133 -15.36 13.20 -11.83
N GLY A 134 -16.38 13.08 -10.97
CA GLY A 134 -16.52 13.86 -9.74
C GLY A 134 -15.42 13.52 -8.73
N THR A 135 -15.21 12.22 -8.48
CA THR A 135 -14.15 11.73 -7.59
C THR A 135 -12.76 12.20 -8.06
N GLN A 136 -12.47 12.12 -9.37
CA GLN A 136 -11.21 12.57 -9.93
C GLN A 136 -11.02 14.08 -9.79
N GLY A 137 -12.06 14.89 -10.05
CA GLY A 137 -12.00 16.34 -9.85
C GLY A 137 -11.75 16.73 -8.40
N ALA A 138 -12.45 16.09 -7.47
CA ALA A 138 -12.27 16.32 -6.04
C ALA A 138 -10.86 15.91 -5.54
N LEU A 139 -10.32 14.78 -6.05
CA LEU A 139 -8.95 14.35 -5.75
C LEU A 139 -7.90 15.33 -6.27
N ILE A 140 -8.09 15.91 -7.47
CA ILE A 140 -7.16 16.92 -8.01
C ILE A 140 -7.08 18.15 -7.10
N ILE A 141 -8.22 18.64 -6.60
CA ILE A 141 -8.26 19.78 -5.67
C ILE A 141 -7.58 19.42 -4.35
N ALA A 142 -7.89 18.26 -3.78
CA ALA A 142 -7.27 17.77 -2.56
C ALA A 142 -5.74 17.66 -2.69
N SER A 143 -5.24 17.06 -3.78
CA SER A 143 -3.80 16.97 -4.05
C SER A 143 -3.14 18.33 -4.26
N THR A 144 -3.81 19.27 -4.93
CA THR A 144 -3.29 20.62 -5.14
C THR A 144 -3.08 21.35 -3.82
N ILE A 145 -4.04 21.23 -2.89
CA ILE A 145 -3.93 21.81 -1.55
C ILE A 145 -2.81 21.17 -0.75
N GLN A 146 -2.69 19.84 -0.79
CA GLN A 146 -1.60 19.11 -0.15
C GLN A 146 -0.23 19.58 -0.67
N ILE A 147 -0.09 19.78 -1.97
CA ILE A 147 1.13 20.30 -2.60
C ILE A 147 1.44 21.72 -2.10
N ILE A 148 0.45 22.62 -2.08
CA ILE A 148 0.62 24.00 -1.59
C ILE A 148 1.05 24.00 -0.13
N LEU A 149 0.40 23.19 0.72
CA LEU A 149 0.74 23.07 2.14
C LEU A 149 2.14 22.50 2.34
N GLY A 150 2.54 21.52 1.53
CA GLY A 150 3.89 20.95 1.53
C GLY A 150 4.96 22.00 1.19
N PHE A 151 4.82 22.67 0.04
CA PHE A 151 5.79 23.67 -0.42
C PHE A 151 5.81 24.95 0.42
N SER A 152 4.69 25.33 1.05
CA SER A 152 4.64 26.51 1.92
C SER A 152 5.51 26.39 3.18
N GLY A 153 5.95 25.17 3.53
CA GLY A 153 6.66 24.90 4.78
C GLY A 153 5.79 25.07 6.04
N LEU A 154 4.52 25.47 5.90
CA LEU A 154 3.57 25.59 7.01
C LEU A 154 3.37 24.25 7.71
N TRP A 155 3.35 23.17 6.91
CA TRP A 155 3.22 21.81 7.42
C TRP A 155 4.28 21.45 8.46
N ARG A 156 5.52 21.94 8.27
CA ARG A 156 6.61 21.72 9.24
C ARG A 156 6.29 22.27 10.63
N ASN A 157 5.54 23.37 10.71
CA ASN A 157 5.12 23.93 12.00
C ASN A 157 3.97 23.13 12.62
N VAL A 158 3.06 22.61 11.79
CA VAL A 158 1.96 21.75 12.24
C VAL A 158 2.50 20.42 12.78
N VAL A 159 3.45 19.78 12.08
CA VAL A 159 4.06 18.51 12.52
C VAL A 159 4.81 18.65 13.84
N LYS A 160 5.41 19.82 14.14
CA LYS A 160 6.01 20.08 15.46
C LYS A 160 4.99 20.03 16.60
N LEU A 161 3.73 20.35 16.32
CA LEU A 161 2.64 20.26 17.29
C LEU A 161 2.10 18.82 17.42
N LEU A 162 2.21 18.02 16.35
CA LEU A 162 1.77 16.63 16.33
C LEU A 162 2.78 15.74 17.08
N SER A 163 2.51 15.55 18.38
CA SER A 163 3.26 14.58 19.18
C SER A 163 2.92 13.14 18.76
N PRO A 164 3.83 12.17 18.96
CA PRO A 164 3.56 10.73 18.77
C PRO A 164 2.29 10.25 19.46
N LEU A 165 1.95 10.84 20.61
CA LEU A 165 0.74 10.51 21.37
C LEU A 165 -0.55 10.80 20.58
N SER A 166 -0.53 11.78 19.67
CA SER A 166 -1.66 12.12 18.80
C SER A 166 -1.65 11.36 17.47
N ALA A 167 -0.48 11.07 16.91
CA ALA A 167 -0.34 10.40 15.63
C ALA A 167 -0.61 8.89 15.70
N VAL A 168 -0.16 8.22 16.77
CA VAL A 168 -0.31 6.76 16.91
C VAL A 168 -1.78 6.32 16.91
N PRO A 169 -2.70 6.94 17.67
CA PRO A 169 -4.12 6.60 17.60
C PRO A 169 -4.72 6.84 16.21
N LEU A 170 -4.33 7.94 15.53
CA LEU A 170 -4.82 8.26 14.20
C LEU A 170 -4.42 7.16 13.19
N VAL A 171 -3.13 6.81 13.14
CA VAL A 171 -2.64 5.76 12.23
C VAL A 171 -3.21 4.39 12.58
N SER A 172 -3.38 4.11 13.89
CA SER A 172 -4.03 2.86 14.34
C SER A 172 -5.48 2.78 13.89
N LEU A 173 -6.25 3.88 13.97
CA LEU A 173 -7.63 3.94 13.51
C LEU A 173 -7.74 3.76 12.00
N VAL A 174 -6.83 4.33 11.22
CA VAL A 174 -6.76 4.08 9.77
C VAL A 174 -6.52 2.59 9.50
N GLY A 175 -5.59 1.96 10.24
CA GLY A 175 -5.33 0.52 10.15
C GLY A 175 -6.53 -0.35 10.56
N PHE A 176 -7.23 0.00 11.65
CA PHE A 176 -8.46 -0.68 12.06
C PHE A 176 -9.60 -0.49 11.03
N GLY A 177 -9.63 0.64 10.32
CA GLY A 177 -10.57 0.85 9.21
C GLY A 177 -10.41 -0.16 8.07
N LEU A 178 -9.17 -0.59 7.77
CA LEU A 178 -8.93 -1.68 6.83
C LEU A 178 -9.44 -3.03 7.34
N TYR A 179 -9.42 -3.26 8.65
CA TYR A 179 -9.95 -4.48 9.26
C TYR A 179 -11.46 -4.63 9.01
N GLU A 180 -12.21 -3.54 9.17
CA GLU A 180 -13.65 -3.48 8.88
C GLU A 180 -13.98 -3.81 7.42
N LEU A 181 -13.06 -3.57 6.49
CA LEU A 181 -13.25 -3.95 5.08
C LEU A 181 -12.76 -5.37 4.77
N GLY A 182 -11.63 -5.76 5.36
CA GLY A 182 -10.97 -7.05 5.15
C GLY A 182 -11.73 -8.23 5.77
N PHE A 183 -12.16 -8.12 7.03
CA PHE A 183 -12.81 -9.22 7.74
C PHE A 183 -14.12 -9.67 7.10
N PRO A 184 -15.03 -8.77 6.68
CA PRO A 184 -16.21 -9.17 5.94
C PRO A 184 -15.90 -9.85 4.61
N ALA A 185 -14.80 -9.48 3.94
CA ALA A 185 -14.38 -10.13 2.71
C ALA A 185 -13.94 -11.59 2.97
N VAL A 186 -13.18 -11.82 4.04
CA VAL A 186 -12.78 -13.16 4.50
C VAL A 186 -14.01 -13.98 4.94
N ALA A 187 -14.95 -13.35 5.66
CA ALA A 187 -16.16 -14.00 6.16
C ALA A 187 -17.14 -14.45 5.06
N LYS A 188 -17.12 -13.81 3.88
CA LYS A 188 -17.91 -14.27 2.71
C LYS A 188 -17.57 -15.71 2.34
N CYS A 189 -16.33 -16.14 2.60
CA CYS A 189 -15.83 -17.48 2.36
C CYS A 189 -14.97 -17.98 3.52
N VAL A 190 -15.64 -18.23 4.64
CA VAL A 190 -14.99 -18.71 5.87
C VAL A 190 -14.17 -19.98 5.66
N GLU A 191 -14.55 -20.86 4.74
CA GLU A 191 -13.84 -22.11 4.43
C GLU A 191 -12.42 -21.89 3.91
N ILE A 192 -12.17 -20.79 3.18
CA ILE A 192 -10.83 -20.44 2.68
C ILE A 192 -10.16 -19.44 3.62
N GLY A 193 -10.95 -18.49 4.12
CA GLY A 193 -10.47 -17.43 5.00
C GLY A 193 -9.97 -17.91 6.37
N LEU A 194 -10.63 -18.90 6.97
CA LEU A 194 -10.20 -19.44 8.27
C LEU A 194 -8.86 -20.18 8.18
N PRO A 195 -8.63 -21.08 7.20
CA PRO A 195 -7.29 -21.63 6.94
C PRO A 195 -6.25 -20.56 6.68
N GLU A 196 -6.57 -19.50 5.93
CA GLU A 196 -5.65 -18.40 5.67
C GLU A 196 -5.18 -17.73 6.96
N LEU A 197 -6.10 -17.36 7.85
CA LEU A 197 -5.77 -16.76 9.14
C LEU A 197 -4.95 -17.70 10.03
N ILE A 198 -5.34 -18.98 10.12
CA ILE A 198 -4.65 -19.98 10.94
C ILE A 198 -3.23 -20.21 10.42
N LEU A 199 -3.07 -20.42 9.11
CA LEU A 199 -1.77 -20.63 8.48
C LEU A 199 -0.90 -19.39 8.61
N MET A 200 -1.45 -18.19 8.40
CA MET A 200 -0.72 -16.93 8.56
C MET A 200 -0.17 -16.78 9.99
N VAL A 201 -0.97 -17.05 11.01
CA VAL A 201 -0.51 -17.03 12.42
C VAL A 201 0.52 -18.12 12.68
N ALA A 202 0.30 -19.34 12.19
CA ALA A 202 1.23 -20.46 12.39
C ALA A 202 2.59 -20.21 11.74
N PHE A 203 2.62 -19.76 10.49
CA PHE A 203 3.86 -19.47 9.77
C PHE A 203 4.56 -18.20 10.28
N SER A 204 3.81 -17.18 10.70
CA SER A 204 4.37 -15.92 11.21
C SER A 204 4.90 -16.02 12.65
N GLN A 205 4.17 -16.69 13.56
CA GLN A 205 4.50 -16.68 14.99
C GLN A 205 5.09 -18.00 15.49
N TYR A 206 4.57 -19.13 15.03
CA TYR A 206 4.93 -20.45 15.59
C TYR A 206 6.16 -21.04 14.90
N LEU A 207 6.22 -21.01 13.57
CA LEU A 207 7.30 -21.63 12.79
C LEU A 207 8.70 -21.03 13.08
N PRO A 208 8.86 -19.69 13.22
CA PRO A 208 10.16 -19.09 13.58
C PRO A 208 10.59 -19.44 15.01
N HIS A 209 9.67 -19.84 15.88
CA HIS A 209 9.99 -20.24 17.25
C HIS A 209 10.47 -21.70 17.32
N VAL A 210 9.87 -22.59 16.51
CA VAL A 210 10.15 -24.04 16.52
C VAL A 210 11.40 -24.39 15.70
N LEU A 211 11.61 -23.77 14.53
CA LEU A 211 12.72 -24.12 13.64
C LEU A 211 13.93 -23.20 13.85
N HIS A 212 14.83 -23.57 14.77
CA HIS A 212 16.05 -22.81 15.06
C HIS A 212 16.99 -22.64 13.84
N SER A 213 16.98 -23.60 12.92
CA SER A 213 17.91 -23.67 11.77
C SER A 213 17.48 -22.82 10.56
N GLY A 214 16.27 -22.22 10.57
CA GLY A 214 15.72 -21.48 9.43
C GLY A 214 15.00 -20.17 9.81
N LYS A 215 15.17 -19.68 11.04
CA LYS A 215 14.45 -18.52 11.60
C LYS A 215 14.41 -17.31 10.68
N GLY A 216 15.54 -17.00 10.03
CA GLY A 216 15.66 -15.86 9.13
C GLY A 216 14.85 -16.00 7.84
N VAL A 217 14.83 -17.18 7.22
CA VAL A 217 14.17 -17.40 5.92
C VAL A 217 12.66 -17.55 6.09
N PHE A 218 12.23 -18.38 7.05
CA PHE A 218 10.79 -18.61 7.30
C PHE A 218 10.09 -17.36 7.83
N GLY A 219 10.76 -16.55 8.67
CA GLY A 219 10.21 -15.27 9.13
C GLY A 219 10.06 -14.26 7.99
N ARG A 220 11.07 -14.14 7.11
CA ARG A 220 11.06 -13.18 5.99
C ARG A 220 9.98 -13.51 4.95
N PHE A 221 9.89 -14.76 4.52
CA PHE A 221 9.03 -15.19 3.40
C PHE A 221 7.69 -15.82 3.82
N SER A 222 7.32 -15.73 5.10
CA SER A 222 6.10 -16.31 5.67
C SER A 222 4.85 -16.02 4.83
N VAL A 223 4.69 -14.77 4.38
CA VAL A 223 3.54 -14.34 3.57
C VAL A 223 3.47 -15.04 2.21
N LEU A 224 4.61 -15.28 1.55
CA LEU A 224 4.63 -15.96 0.26
C LEU A 224 4.17 -17.41 0.39
N PHE A 225 4.64 -18.10 1.43
CA PHE A 225 4.25 -19.48 1.69
C PHE A 225 2.77 -19.59 2.02
N THR A 226 2.25 -18.73 2.89
CA THR A 226 0.84 -18.77 3.32
C THR A 226 -0.09 -18.52 2.14
N VAL A 227 0.13 -17.46 1.36
CA VAL A 227 -0.68 -17.13 0.19
C VAL A 227 -0.63 -18.27 -0.85
N SER A 228 0.55 -18.84 -1.10
CA SER A 228 0.70 -19.95 -2.06
C SER A 228 -0.06 -21.21 -1.63
N ILE A 229 0.04 -21.59 -0.36
CA ILE A 229 -0.63 -22.77 0.21
C ILE A 229 -2.15 -22.58 0.18
N VAL A 230 -2.65 -21.41 0.60
CA VAL A 230 -4.08 -21.10 0.62
C VAL A 230 -4.65 -21.06 -0.78
N TRP A 231 -3.94 -20.47 -1.75
CA TRP A 231 -4.37 -20.45 -3.14
C TRP A 231 -4.47 -21.87 -3.72
N LEU A 232 -3.47 -22.72 -3.45
CA LEU A 232 -3.48 -24.12 -3.88
C LEU A 232 -4.62 -24.90 -3.22
N TYR A 233 -4.88 -24.68 -1.94
CA TYR A 233 -6.03 -25.25 -1.23
C TYR A 233 -7.36 -24.83 -1.86
N ALA A 234 -7.55 -23.53 -2.14
CA ALA A 234 -8.74 -23.00 -2.80
C ALA A 234 -8.93 -23.55 -4.22
N TYR A 235 -7.83 -23.73 -4.97
CA TYR A 235 -7.83 -24.35 -6.29
C TYR A 235 -8.30 -25.81 -6.22
N ILE A 236 -7.77 -26.60 -5.27
CA ILE A 236 -8.16 -28.00 -5.05
C ILE A 236 -9.65 -28.12 -4.69
N LEU A 237 -10.16 -27.26 -3.81
CA LEU A 237 -11.59 -27.22 -3.47
C LEU A 237 -12.49 -26.86 -4.66
N THR A 238 -11.99 -26.01 -5.57
CA THR A 238 -12.73 -25.62 -6.77
C THR A 238 -12.81 -26.78 -7.77
N ILE A 239 -11.70 -27.49 -8.03
CA ILE A 239 -11.68 -28.62 -8.97
C ILE A 239 -12.40 -29.86 -8.42
N SER A 240 -12.34 -30.10 -7.11
CA SER A 240 -13.02 -31.23 -6.46
C SER A 240 -14.55 -31.10 -6.49
N GLY A 241 -15.06 -29.92 -6.88
CA GLY A 241 -16.47 -29.69 -7.06
C GLY A 241 -17.23 -29.45 -5.75
N ALA A 242 -16.53 -29.16 -4.65
CA ALA A 242 -17.12 -28.85 -3.35
C ALA A 242 -18.19 -27.74 -3.46
N TYR A 243 -17.98 -26.77 -4.36
CA TYR A 243 -18.88 -25.64 -4.57
C TYR A 243 -19.94 -25.83 -5.66
N LYS A 244 -20.05 -26.99 -6.31
CA LYS A 244 -21.02 -27.18 -7.44
C LYS A 244 -22.48 -27.07 -7.01
N ASN A 245 -22.81 -27.55 -5.81
CA ASN A 245 -24.18 -27.56 -5.26
C ASN A 245 -24.40 -26.47 -4.20
N ALA A 246 -23.41 -25.60 -3.97
CA ALA A 246 -23.50 -24.53 -2.97
C ALA A 246 -24.37 -23.35 -3.47
N LYS A 247 -24.80 -22.49 -2.55
CA LYS A 247 -25.56 -21.27 -2.88
C LYS A 247 -24.78 -20.39 -3.86
N LEU A 248 -25.47 -19.69 -4.77
CA LEU A 248 -24.85 -18.83 -5.79
C LEU A 248 -23.87 -17.79 -5.22
N LYS A 249 -24.18 -17.23 -4.03
CA LYS A 249 -23.29 -16.29 -3.33
C LYS A 249 -21.97 -16.95 -2.92
N THR A 250 -22.00 -18.18 -2.41
CA THR A 250 -20.82 -18.97 -2.07
C THR A 250 -20.02 -19.32 -3.33
N GLN A 251 -20.70 -19.67 -4.42
CA GLN A 251 -20.03 -19.95 -5.69
C GLN A 251 -19.32 -18.71 -6.29
N ALA A 252 -19.89 -17.52 -6.10
CA ALA A 252 -19.31 -16.28 -6.61
C ALA A 252 -18.06 -15.83 -5.83
N HIS A 253 -18.01 -16.10 -4.52
CA HIS A 253 -16.92 -15.63 -3.66
C HIS A 253 -15.85 -16.69 -3.39
N CYS A 254 -16.21 -17.97 -3.28
CA CYS A 254 -15.31 -19.02 -2.78
C CYS A 254 -14.62 -19.81 -3.89
N ARG A 255 -15.01 -19.58 -5.14
CA ARG A 255 -14.41 -20.23 -6.29
C ARG A 255 -13.36 -19.35 -6.93
N VAL A 256 -12.24 -19.95 -7.32
CA VAL A 256 -11.13 -19.24 -7.98
C VAL A 256 -11.44 -18.83 -9.42
N ASP A 257 -12.42 -19.47 -10.08
CA ASP A 257 -12.75 -19.26 -11.50
C ASP A 257 -13.80 -18.17 -11.76
N ARG A 258 -14.39 -17.59 -10.72
CA ARG A 258 -15.57 -16.69 -10.84
C ARG A 258 -15.28 -15.21 -10.58
N SER A 259 -14.02 -14.81 -10.55
CA SER A 259 -13.66 -13.40 -10.36
C SER A 259 -14.21 -12.50 -11.47
N GLY A 260 -14.32 -13.00 -12.71
CA GLY A 260 -14.82 -12.24 -13.86
C GLY A 260 -13.86 -11.15 -14.37
N LEU A 261 -12.71 -10.98 -13.72
CA LEU A 261 -11.71 -9.96 -14.07
C LEU A 261 -10.93 -10.33 -15.34
N ILE A 262 -10.55 -11.60 -15.50
CA ILE A 262 -9.72 -12.07 -16.62
C ILE A 262 -10.48 -12.00 -17.96
N GLY A 263 -11.80 -12.27 -17.94
CA GLY A 263 -12.64 -12.18 -19.13
C GLY A 263 -13.24 -10.79 -19.37
N GLY A 264 -13.18 -9.91 -18.38
CA GLY A 264 -13.79 -8.58 -18.44
C GLY A 264 -12.85 -7.47 -18.90
N ALA A 265 -11.55 -7.72 -19.06
CA ALA A 265 -10.58 -6.70 -19.45
C ALA A 265 -9.66 -7.19 -20.58
N PRO A 266 -9.19 -6.28 -21.45
CA PRO A 266 -8.19 -6.61 -22.46
C PRO A 266 -6.86 -7.02 -21.81
N TRP A 267 -6.14 -7.93 -22.46
CA TRP A 267 -4.85 -8.46 -21.97
C TRP A 267 -3.77 -7.39 -21.78
N ILE A 268 -3.78 -6.36 -22.64
CA ILE A 268 -2.87 -5.21 -22.55
C ILE A 268 -3.74 -3.96 -22.61
N SER A 269 -3.63 -3.15 -21.57
CA SER A 269 -4.22 -1.81 -21.53
C SER A 269 -3.25 -0.87 -20.81
N VAL A 270 -3.05 0.32 -21.37
CA VAL A 270 -2.21 1.34 -20.76
C VAL A 270 -3.15 2.40 -20.21
N PRO A 271 -3.18 2.62 -18.87
CA PRO A 271 -4.02 3.67 -18.31
C PRO A 271 -3.47 5.03 -18.73
N TYR A 272 -4.37 5.90 -19.17
CA TYR A 272 -4.04 7.25 -19.62
C TYR A 272 -4.76 8.29 -18.74
N PRO A 273 -4.19 9.51 -18.60
CA PRO A 273 -4.84 10.56 -17.82
C PRO A 273 -6.22 10.87 -18.41
N PHE A 274 -7.19 11.13 -17.54
CA PHE A 274 -8.57 11.45 -17.93
C PHE A 274 -9.31 10.33 -18.71
N GLN A 275 -8.95 9.06 -18.52
CA GLN A 275 -9.64 7.93 -19.17
C GLN A 275 -11.14 7.80 -18.86
N TRP A 276 -11.61 8.47 -17.81
CA TRP A 276 -13.03 8.49 -17.43
C TRP A 276 -13.77 9.71 -17.99
N GLY A 277 -13.08 10.62 -18.68
CA GLY A 277 -13.58 11.90 -19.18
C GLY A 277 -13.03 13.11 -18.41
N ALA A 278 -13.51 14.30 -18.77
CA ALA A 278 -13.11 15.55 -18.13
C ALA A 278 -13.54 15.58 -16.64
N PRO A 279 -12.68 16.06 -15.72
CA PRO A 279 -12.99 16.10 -14.30
C PRO A 279 -14.10 17.12 -14.05
N THR A 280 -15.03 16.78 -13.16
CA THR A 280 -16.09 17.69 -12.72
C THR A 280 -15.79 18.15 -11.31
N PHE A 281 -15.94 19.45 -11.06
CA PHE A 281 -15.62 20.05 -9.77
C PHE A 281 -16.91 20.47 -9.07
N ASP A 282 -17.21 19.80 -7.96
CA ASP A 282 -18.31 20.17 -7.08
C ASP A 282 -17.76 20.54 -5.69
N ALA A 283 -18.28 21.64 -5.13
CA ALA A 283 -17.77 22.19 -3.88
C ALA A 283 -17.92 21.22 -2.70
N GLY A 284 -19.03 20.48 -2.62
CA GLY A 284 -19.27 19.54 -1.52
C GLY A 284 -18.31 18.36 -1.55
N GLU A 285 -18.07 17.82 -2.74
CA GLU A 285 -17.13 16.71 -2.96
C GLU A 285 -15.68 17.13 -2.71
N CYS A 286 -15.32 18.34 -3.18
CA CYS A 286 -13.99 18.90 -2.96
C CYS A 286 -13.72 19.12 -1.47
N PHE A 287 -14.67 19.67 -0.72
CA PHE A 287 -14.50 19.91 0.71
C PHE A 287 -14.29 18.61 1.50
N ALA A 288 -15.07 17.56 1.18
CA ALA A 288 -14.90 16.25 1.80
C ALA A 288 -13.49 15.67 1.52
N MET A 289 -13.04 15.72 0.27
CA MET A 289 -11.71 15.21 -0.11
C MET A 289 -10.56 16.05 0.47
N MET A 290 -10.75 17.35 0.63
CA MET A 290 -9.79 18.24 1.29
C MET A 290 -9.55 17.82 2.75
N MET A 291 -10.63 17.60 3.51
CA MET A 291 -10.51 17.16 4.90
C MET A 291 -9.77 15.83 5.03
N THR A 292 -10.05 14.89 4.13
CA THR A 292 -9.34 13.61 4.07
C THR A 292 -7.87 13.79 3.71
N SER A 293 -7.52 14.72 2.81
CA SER A 293 -6.13 14.96 2.46
C SER A 293 -5.28 15.35 3.67
N PHE A 294 -5.82 16.12 4.63
CA PHE A 294 -5.10 16.42 5.87
C PHE A 294 -4.77 15.17 6.69
N ILE A 295 -5.71 14.22 6.79
CA ILE A 295 -5.50 12.94 7.47
C ILE A 295 -4.42 12.13 6.74
N ALA A 296 -4.51 12.08 5.41
CA ALA A 296 -3.54 11.36 4.58
C ALA A 296 -2.13 11.96 4.68
N ILE A 297 -1.99 13.28 4.83
CA ILE A 297 -0.68 13.90 5.07
C ILE A 297 -0.08 13.39 6.40
N VAL A 298 -0.85 13.42 7.50
CA VAL A 298 -0.39 12.92 8.81
C VAL A 298 0.00 11.44 8.75
N GLU A 299 -0.79 10.63 8.05
CA GLU A 299 -0.50 9.21 7.80
C GLU A 299 0.86 9.02 7.12
N VAL A 300 1.08 9.73 6.00
CA VAL A 300 2.31 9.62 5.20
C VAL A 300 3.55 10.10 5.98
N ASP A 301 3.46 11.23 6.69
CA ASP A 301 4.58 11.73 7.50
C ASP A 301 4.99 10.74 8.59
N TRP A 302 4.01 10.14 9.28
CA TRP A 302 4.29 9.17 10.32
C TRP A 302 4.85 7.86 9.74
N SER A 303 4.31 7.37 8.63
CA SER A 303 4.84 6.20 7.92
C SER A 303 6.28 6.41 7.46
N LEU A 304 6.61 7.59 6.92
CA LEU A 304 7.98 7.96 6.55
C LEU A 304 8.90 8.03 7.76
N HIS A 305 8.45 8.62 8.87
CA HIS A 305 9.22 8.68 10.12
C HIS A 305 9.51 7.29 10.68
N CYS A 306 8.50 6.42 10.75
CA CYS A 306 8.65 5.04 11.18
C CYS A 306 9.60 4.26 10.27
N CYS A 307 9.44 4.39 8.94
CA CYS A 307 10.33 3.77 7.98
C CYS A 307 11.78 4.23 8.18
N PHE A 308 12.00 5.54 8.31
CA PHE A 308 13.33 6.09 8.59
C PHE A 308 13.94 5.50 9.87
N LYS A 309 13.17 5.41 10.95
CA LYS A 309 13.65 4.87 12.24
C LYS A 309 13.96 3.38 12.19
N VAL A 310 13.20 2.59 11.43
CA VAL A 310 13.44 1.15 11.24
C VAL A 310 14.62 0.90 10.30
N CYS A 311 14.75 1.71 9.25
CA CYS A 311 15.77 1.53 8.22
C CYS A 311 17.12 2.18 8.57
N LYS A 312 17.20 2.98 9.64
CA LYS A 312 18.45 3.54 10.15
C LYS A 312 19.32 2.40 10.68
N CYS A 313 20.46 2.20 10.03
CA CYS A 313 21.59 1.48 10.59
C CYS A 313 22.45 2.52 11.29
N ASP A 314 22.73 2.36 12.58
CA ASP A 314 23.59 3.31 13.27
C ASP A 314 25.00 3.27 12.67
N ASP A 315 25.46 4.41 12.18
CA ASP A 315 26.85 4.62 11.78
C ASP A 315 27.32 6.04 12.11
N ASP A 316 26.60 6.78 12.97
CA ASP A 316 26.94 8.19 13.22
C ASP A 316 26.65 8.67 14.65
N THR A 317 27.47 8.21 15.59
CA THR A 317 27.53 8.74 16.97
C THR A 317 27.96 10.22 17.03
N SER A 318 28.39 10.81 15.91
CA SER A 318 28.72 12.24 15.82
C SER A 318 27.49 13.15 15.65
N VAL A 319 26.38 12.63 15.12
CA VAL A 319 25.14 13.39 14.90
C VAL A 319 24.23 13.40 16.14
N ASP A 320 24.33 12.36 16.99
CA ASP A 320 23.49 12.26 18.21
C ASP A 320 23.85 13.30 19.28
N ARG A 321 25.05 13.90 19.24
CA ARG A 321 25.43 14.96 20.20
C ARG A 321 25.00 16.37 19.79
N GLN A 322 24.59 16.57 18.53
CA GLN A 322 24.04 17.86 18.05
C GLN A 322 22.55 17.79 17.68
N SER A 323 21.97 16.60 17.61
CA SER A 323 20.58 16.39 17.19
C SER A 323 19.69 15.87 18.32
N GLY A 324 19.54 16.66 19.38
CA GLY A 324 18.34 16.64 20.23
C GLY A 324 17.08 17.15 19.49
N ASN A 325 17.08 17.15 18.16
CA ASN A 325 16.05 17.75 17.32
C ASN A 325 15.42 16.68 16.44
N TRP A 326 14.12 16.51 16.63
CA TRP A 326 13.11 15.86 15.78
C TRP A 326 13.15 16.17 14.26
N LEU A 327 14.12 16.95 13.79
CA LEU A 327 14.12 17.62 12.49
C LEU A 327 15.09 17.03 11.45
N ALA A 328 15.89 16.01 11.78
CA ALA A 328 16.81 15.41 10.80
C ALA A 328 16.08 14.68 9.66
N GLY A 329 14.89 14.10 9.92
CA GLY A 329 14.04 13.48 8.89
C GLY A 329 13.41 14.49 7.91
N HIS A 330 13.37 15.78 8.26
CA HIS A 330 12.75 16.82 7.43
C HIS A 330 13.67 17.39 6.35
N ARG A 331 14.94 16.97 6.28
CA ARG A 331 15.85 17.43 5.22
C ARG A 331 15.58 16.76 3.86
N TYR A 332 14.71 15.75 3.82
CA TYR A 332 14.26 15.03 2.63
C TYR A 332 12.81 15.37 2.21
N LEU A 333 12.22 16.41 2.81
CA LEU A 333 10.84 16.86 2.57
C LEU A 333 10.77 18.27 1.95
N ALA A 334 11.81 18.67 1.21
CA ALA A 334 11.83 19.89 0.41
C ALA A 334 12.21 19.54 -1.04
#